data_AF-A0A537LDN1-F1
#
_entry.id   AF-A0A537LDN1-F1
#
_cell.length_a   1.000
_cell.length_b   1.000
_cell.length_c   1.000
_cell.angle_alpha   90.00
_cell.angle_beta   90.00
_cell.angle_gamma   90.00
#
_symmetry.space_group_name_H-M   'P 1'
#
loop_
_entity.id
_entity.type
_entity.pdbx_description
1 polymer ?
#
loop_
_entity_poly.entity_id
_entity_poly.type
_entity_poly.pdbx_seq_one_letter_code
_entity_poly.pdbx_strand_id
1 'polypeptide(L)'
;MRGGSPLSAYRDYYPALQTLSGPQPPSYRPDRTPYRPYLVASRGGHGTATAFVRDPDSTLQVWSRERGYPGDGWYLEFHKKHFPGGLRYWRVTESKVDLGAKQVYEPERARERVGTHAKHFVDLMHRVLSANSEGPRAVVCSPYDTELFGHWWFEGPGWLREVFARLPQARITPVDCMTYLETYPADATIGLLEGSWGEGGDHRVWLNRETEWTWERVYAAEDEFWTLARQPGTHTTEAARRTTSQLARELLLLQASDWQFLITTWAARDYAEARVAEHYATFTRLAQLLRRLLAGGTMQPADEEFLAAREAQNFLFPDILTQVVEACRAPAA
;
A
#
# COMPACT_ATOMS: atom_id res chain seq x y z
N MET A 1 16.19 7.88 -13.17
CA MET A 1 15.59 6.59 -13.59
C MET A 1 14.43 6.85 -14.52
N ARG A 2 14.30 6.10 -15.64
CA ARG A 2 13.27 6.30 -16.67
C ARG A 2 11.80 6.24 -16.17
N GLY A 3 11.56 6.15 -14.86
CA GLY A 3 10.26 6.28 -14.17
C GLY A 3 10.17 7.50 -13.22
N GLY A 4 10.89 8.59 -13.50
CA GLY A 4 10.94 9.79 -12.64
C GLY A 4 9.77 10.76 -12.78
N SER A 5 8.92 10.60 -13.80
CA SER A 5 7.61 11.24 -13.81
C SER A 5 6.66 10.38 -12.97
N PRO A 6 5.87 10.96 -12.05
CA PRO A 6 4.88 10.22 -11.30
C PRO A 6 3.96 9.47 -12.26
N LEU A 7 4.04 8.14 -12.24
CA LEU A 7 3.00 7.31 -12.84
C LEU A 7 1.88 7.28 -11.83
N SER A 8 0.95 8.23 -11.94
CA SER A 8 -0.23 8.19 -11.10
C SER A 8 -1.15 7.12 -11.62
N ALA A 9 -1.10 6.01 -10.93
CA ALA A 9 -1.87 4.84 -11.22
C ALA A 9 -3.31 5.03 -10.66
N TYR A 10 -3.48 5.91 -9.65
CA TYR A 10 -4.75 6.18 -8.98
C TYR A 10 -5.56 7.36 -9.55
N ARG A 11 -4.94 8.28 -10.32
CA ARG A 11 -5.62 9.47 -10.86
C ARG A 11 -6.87 9.15 -11.68
N ASP A 12 -6.81 8.04 -12.41
CA ASP A 12 -7.89 7.57 -13.29
C ASP A 12 -9.03 6.91 -12.50
N TYR A 13 -8.77 6.48 -11.27
CA TYR A 13 -9.73 5.82 -10.39
C TYR A 13 -10.40 6.79 -9.42
N TYR A 14 -9.68 7.83 -8.99
CA TYR A 14 -10.16 8.81 -8.01
C TYR A 14 -10.09 10.25 -8.55
N PRO A 15 -11.21 10.80 -9.07
CA PRO A 15 -11.24 12.15 -9.63
C PRO A 15 -10.77 13.25 -8.67
N ALA A 16 -10.99 13.08 -7.36
CA ALA A 16 -10.53 14.02 -6.33
C ALA A 16 -9.01 14.24 -6.33
N LEU A 17 -8.23 13.27 -6.80
CA LEU A 17 -6.77 13.39 -6.89
C LEU A 17 -6.32 14.39 -7.98
N GLN A 18 -7.19 14.72 -8.94
CA GLN A 18 -6.85 15.65 -10.04
C GLN A 18 -6.73 17.10 -9.58
N THR A 19 -7.32 17.45 -8.43
CA THR A 19 -7.29 18.82 -7.88
C THR A 19 -6.09 19.07 -6.96
N LEU A 20 -5.35 18.01 -6.61
CA LEU A 20 -4.21 18.12 -5.69
C LEU A 20 -3.00 18.78 -6.37
N SER A 21 -2.68 19.98 -5.90
CA SER A 21 -1.45 20.68 -6.26
C SER A 21 -0.29 20.24 -5.37
N GLY A 22 0.94 20.34 -5.88
CA GLY A 22 2.15 20.02 -5.12
C GLY A 22 3.41 20.33 -5.92
N PRO A 23 4.59 20.10 -5.34
CA PRO A 23 5.86 20.48 -5.95
C PRO A 23 6.07 19.85 -7.32
N GLN A 24 6.91 20.49 -8.14
CA GLN A 24 7.35 19.90 -9.40
C GLN A 24 8.22 18.67 -9.09
N PRO A 25 8.06 17.56 -9.83
CA PRO A 25 8.89 16.38 -9.63
C PRO A 25 10.36 16.73 -9.88
N PRO A 26 11.29 16.11 -9.13
CA PRO A 26 12.71 16.39 -9.26
C PRO A 26 13.23 16.07 -10.67
N SER A 27 14.25 16.82 -11.10
CA SER A 27 14.85 16.66 -12.43
C SER A 27 15.43 15.25 -12.63
N TYR A 28 15.05 14.63 -13.73
CA TYR A 28 15.47 13.28 -14.12
C TYR A 28 16.99 13.18 -14.32
N ARG A 29 17.61 12.15 -13.72
CA ARG A 29 18.97 11.73 -14.05
C ARG A 29 18.97 10.59 -15.09
N PRO A 30 19.53 10.81 -16.29
CA PRO A 30 19.48 9.88 -17.43
C PRO A 30 20.40 8.67 -17.33
N ASP A 31 21.35 8.70 -16.41
CA ASP A 31 22.40 7.68 -16.20
C ASP A 31 21.91 6.41 -15.51
N ARG A 32 20.66 6.37 -15.03
CA ARG A 32 20.15 5.25 -14.20
C ARG A 32 18.96 4.52 -14.83
N THR A 33 19.04 3.19 -14.77
CA THR A 33 18.02 2.26 -15.27
C THR A 33 17.11 1.74 -14.13
N PRO A 34 15.79 1.54 -14.34
CA PRO A 34 14.94 0.87 -13.36
C PRO A 34 15.16 -0.66 -13.33
N TYR A 35 15.91 -1.20 -14.28
CA TYR A 35 15.98 -2.63 -14.55
C TYR A 35 17.10 -3.37 -13.78
N ARG A 36 17.50 -2.83 -12.64
CA ARG A 36 18.47 -3.42 -11.70
C ARG A 36 18.16 -2.95 -10.28
N PRO A 37 18.53 -3.72 -9.24
CA PRO A 37 18.45 -3.23 -7.88
C PRO A 37 19.56 -2.23 -7.54
N TYR A 38 19.34 -1.44 -6.50
CA TYR A 38 20.33 -0.51 -5.94
C TYR A 38 20.39 -0.61 -4.42
N LEU A 39 21.59 -0.44 -3.85
CA LEU A 39 21.74 -0.18 -2.42
C LEU A 39 21.25 1.23 -2.10
N VAL A 40 20.54 1.40 -0.99
CA VAL A 40 19.96 2.70 -0.59
C VAL A 40 20.74 3.31 0.56
N ALA A 41 21.23 4.54 0.39
CA ALA A 41 21.92 5.29 1.44
C ALA A 41 21.33 6.70 1.59
N SER A 42 20.90 7.06 2.80
CA SER A 42 20.14 8.30 3.07
C SER A 42 20.97 9.59 2.98
N ARG A 43 22.30 9.52 3.19
CA ARG A 43 23.18 10.72 3.29
C ARG A 43 24.60 10.53 2.71
N GLY A 44 24.75 9.65 1.72
CA GLY A 44 26.08 9.22 1.26
C GLY A 44 26.72 8.24 2.27
N GLY A 45 27.24 7.13 1.76
CA GLY A 45 27.71 6.02 2.58
C GLY A 45 27.29 4.66 1.99
N HIS A 46 27.53 3.59 2.74
CA HIS A 46 27.15 2.23 2.37
C HIS A 46 25.86 1.85 3.10
N GLY A 47 24.75 1.79 2.37
CA GLY A 47 23.51 1.22 2.89
C GLY A 47 23.48 -0.29 2.72
N THR A 48 22.71 -0.97 3.56
CA THR A 48 22.51 -2.43 3.50
C THR A 48 21.16 -2.81 2.89
N ALA A 49 20.20 -1.87 2.84
CA ALA A 49 18.90 -2.08 2.22
C ALA A 49 19.02 -2.00 0.69
N THR A 50 18.32 -2.89 0.00
CA THR A 50 18.27 -2.94 -1.46
C THR A 50 16.88 -2.54 -1.96
N ALA A 51 16.82 -1.65 -2.95
CA ALA A 51 15.60 -1.22 -3.60
C ALA A 51 15.50 -1.74 -5.04
N PHE A 52 14.33 -2.27 -5.38
CA PHE A 52 13.91 -2.52 -6.76
C PHE A 52 13.01 -1.38 -7.23
N VAL A 53 13.09 -1.06 -8.52
CA VAL A 53 12.41 0.11 -9.08
C VAL A 53 11.25 -0.36 -9.93
N ARG A 54 10.05 0.18 -9.67
CA ARG A 54 8.85 -0.09 -10.48
C ARG A 54 9.12 0.22 -11.96
N ASP A 55 8.87 -0.75 -12.81
CA ASP A 55 9.01 -0.60 -14.26
C ASP A 55 7.89 0.29 -14.82
N PRO A 56 8.23 1.38 -15.54
CA PRO A 56 7.22 2.26 -16.12
C PRO A 56 6.39 1.61 -17.22
N ASP A 57 6.99 0.72 -18.01
CA ASP A 57 6.34 0.16 -19.21
C ASP A 57 5.25 -0.86 -18.82
N SER A 58 5.55 -1.77 -17.90
CA SER A 58 4.57 -2.73 -17.36
C SER A 58 3.45 -2.02 -16.60
N THR A 59 3.79 -1.00 -15.82
CA THR A 59 2.83 -0.23 -15.00
C THR A 59 1.76 0.40 -15.88
N LEU A 60 2.15 1.14 -16.93
CA LEU A 60 1.18 1.79 -17.83
C LEU A 60 0.26 0.79 -18.51
N GLN A 61 0.78 -0.38 -18.87
CA GLN A 61 0.05 -1.38 -19.63
C GLN A 61 -1.00 -2.14 -18.80
N VAL A 62 -0.82 -2.22 -17.48
CA VAL A 62 -1.74 -2.92 -16.57
C VAL A 62 -2.64 -1.94 -15.80
N TRP A 63 -2.11 -0.81 -15.33
CA TRP A 63 -2.84 0.13 -14.48
C TRP A 63 -3.58 1.25 -15.22
N SER A 64 -3.28 1.52 -16.49
CA SER A 64 -4.00 2.58 -17.20
C SER A 64 -5.46 2.20 -17.38
N ARG A 65 -6.39 3.04 -16.91
CA ARG A 65 -7.82 2.80 -17.09
C ARG A 65 -8.24 2.92 -18.55
N GLU A 66 -7.63 3.84 -19.28
CA GLU A 66 -7.97 4.10 -20.68
C GLU A 66 -7.25 3.18 -21.68
N ARG A 67 -6.02 2.76 -21.37
CA ARG A 67 -5.15 2.03 -22.31
C ARG A 67 -4.68 0.66 -21.81
N GLY A 68 -4.94 0.34 -20.55
CA GLY A 68 -4.51 -0.90 -19.92
C GLY A 68 -5.49 -2.05 -20.18
N TYR A 69 -5.00 -3.27 -19.96
CA TYR A 69 -5.79 -4.48 -20.20
C TYR A 69 -7.14 -4.51 -19.46
N PRO A 70 -7.24 -4.11 -18.17
CA PRO A 70 -8.51 -4.18 -17.44
C PRO A 70 -9.67 -3.40 -18.08
N GLY A 71 -9.38 -2.41 -18.92
CA GLY A 71 -10.38 -1.61 -19.64
C GLY A 71 -10.94 -2.25 -20.91
N ASP A 72 -10.51 -3.46 -21.29
CA ASP A 72 -11.00 -4.14 -22.50
C ASP A 72 -12.50 -4.37 -22.45
N GLY A 73 -13.19 -4.07 -23.56
CA GLY A 73 -14.64 -4.14 -23.67
C GLY A 73 -15.23 -5.53 -23.41
N TRP A 74 -14.44 -6.60 -23.48
CA TRP A 74 -14.90 -7.97 -23.22
C TRP A 74 -14.76 -8.43 -21.77
N TYR A 75 -14.05 -7.68 -20.94
CA TYR A 75 -13.91 -7.99 -19.51
C TYR A 75 -15.13 -7.60 -18.69
N LEU A 76 -15.30 -8.24 -17.55
CA LEU A 76 -16.41 -8.02 -16.64
C LEU A 76 -16.44 -6.58 -16.12
N GLU A 77 -17.59 -5.91 -16.23
CA GLU A 77 -17.80 -4.56 -15.70
C GLU A 77 -17.90 -4.59 -14.18
N PHE A 78 -17.00 -3.87 -13.51
CA PHE A 78 -16.93 -3.81 -12.05
C PHE A 78 -18.12 -3.04 -11.44
N HIS A 79 -18.53 -1.94 -12.07
CA HIS A 79 -19.46 -0.98 -11.47
C HIS A 79 -20.93 -1.36 -11.65
N LYS A 80 -21.26 -2.14 -12.69
CA LYS A 80 -22.65 -2.54 -12.99
C LYS A 80 -23.01 -3.80 -12.23
N LYS A 81 -23.84 -3.63 -11.19
CA LYS A 81 -24.29 -4.70 -10.30
C LYS A 81 -25.79 -4.90 -10.44
N HIS A 82 -26.21 -6.16 -10.50
CA HIS A 82 -27.60 -6.55 -10.50
C HIS A 82 -28.18 -6.43 -9.09
N PHE A 83 -29.37 -5.86 -8.97
CA PHE A 83 -30.12 -5.81 -7.73
C PHE A 83 -31.36 -6.73 -7.80
N PRO A 84 -31.63 -7.54 -6.77
CA PRO A 84 -30.83 -7.76 -5.55
C PRO A 84 -29.59 -8.65 -5.80
N GLY A 85 -28.68 -8.67 -4.83
CA GLY A 85 -27.57 -9.65 -4.76
C GLY A 85 -26.19 -9.16 -5.22
N GLY A 86 -26.09 -8.03 -5.93
CA GLY A 86 -24.81 -7.41 -6.26
C GLY A 86 -23.95 -8.15 -7.29
N LEU A 87 -24.52 -9.18 -7.94
CA LEU A 87 -23.83 -9.96 -8.97
C LEU A 87 -23.58 -9.13 -10.23
N ARG A 88 -22.46 -9.39 -10.90
CA ARG A 88 -22.02 -8.68 -12.11
C ARG A 88 -22.24 -9.57 -13.32
N TYR A 89 -23.00 -9.09 -14.30
CA TYR A 89 -23.38 -9.87 -15.50
C TYR A 89 -23.05 -9.18 -16.82
N TRP A 90 -22.42 -8.01 -16.77
CA TRP A 90 -22.16 -7.19 -17.94
C TRP A 90 -20.68 -7.03 -18.17
N ARG A 91 -20.31 -6.80 -19.42
CA ARG A 91 -18.93 -6.48 -19.81
C ARG A 91 -18.73 -4.97 -19.90
N VAL A 92 -17.47 -4.54 -19.81
CA VAL A 92 -17.07 -3.13 -19.93
C VAL A 92 -17.65 -2.50 -21.20
N THR A 93 -17.78 -3.25 -22.29
CA THR A 93 -18.35 -2.80 -23.58
C THR A 93 -17.48 -1.75 -24.26
N GLU A 94 -17.50 -0.55 -23.71
CA GLU A 94 -16.63 0.58 -24.00
C GLU A 94 -16.41 1.35 -22.69
N SER A 95 -15.25 1.98 -22.53
CA SER A 95 -14.84 2.62 -21.27
C SER A 95 -15.69 3.84 -20.89
N LYS A 96 -16.44 4.45 -21.83
CA LYS A 96 -17.19 5.71 -21.62
C LYS A 96 -18.70 5.62 -21.92
N VAL A 97 -19.24 4.43 -22.21
CA VAL A 97 -20.69 4.28 -22.42
C VAL A 97 -21.45 4.22 -21.09
N ASP A 98 -22.68 4.72 -21.11
CA ASP A 98 -23.61 4.65 -19.98
C ASP A 98 -23.80 3.21 -19.49
N LEU A 99 -24.04 3.05 -18.19
CA LEU A 99 -24.22 1.73 -17.58
C LEU A 99 -25.41 0.96 -18.22
N GLY A 100 -26.45 1.66 -18.66
CA GLY A 100 -27.58 1.07 -19.39
C GLY A 100 -27.18 0.43 -20.72
N ALA A 101 -26.16 0.95 -21.39
CA ALA A 101 -25.68 0.46 -22.69
C ALA A 101 -24.68 -0.69 -22.60
N LYS A 102 -24.23 -1.05 -21.39
CA LYS A 102 -23.29 -2.17 -21.17
C LYS A 102 -23.95 -3.49 -21.59
N GLN A 103 -23.25 -4.26 -22.40
CA GLN A 103 -23.71 -5.54 -22.94
C GLN A 103 -23.43 -6.70 -21.98
N VAL A 104 -24.06 -7.85 -22.23
CA VAL A 104 -23.91 -9.05 -21.39
C VAL A 104 -22.47 -9.57 -21.47
N TYR A 105 -21.97 -10.07 -20.34
CA TYR A 105 -20.64 -10.66 -20.25
C TYR A 105 -20.58 -12.03 -20.94
N GLU A 106 -19.54 -12.24 -21.75
CA GLU A 106 -19.30 -13.46 -22.51
C GLU A 106 -17.97 -14.11 -22.06
N PRO A 107 -17.99 -15.10 -21.16
CA PRO A 107 -16.79 -15.66 -20.55
C PRO A 107 -15.75 -16.20 -21.55
N GLU A 108 -16.22 -16.77 -22.67
CA GLU A 108 -15.35 -17.31 -23.72
C GLU A 108 -14.55 -16.20 -24.41
N ARG A 109 -15.20 -15.07 -24.73
CA ARG A 109 -14.54 -13.88 -25.31
C ARG A 109 -13.54 -13.25 -24.36
N ALA A 110 -13.89 -13.18 -23.08
CA ALA A 110 -12.97 -12.69 -22.06
C ALA A 110 -11.72 -13.59 -21.96
N ARG A 111 -11.87 -14.91 -22.05
CA ARG A 111 -10.74 -15.85 -22.07
C ARG A 111 -9.84 -15.69 -23.29
N GLU A 112 -10.41 -15.44 -24.48
CA GLU A 112 -9.63 -15.10 -25.68
C GLU A 112 -8.78 -13.83 -25.47
N ARG A 113 -9.36 -12.79 -24.84
CA ARG A 113 -8.64 -11.56 -24.51
C ARG A 113 -7.54 -11.76 -23.49
N VAL A 114 -7.79 -12.56 -22.46
CA VAL A 114 -6.77 -12.97 -21.48
C VAL A 114 -5.53 -13.54 -22.19
N GLY A 115 -5.71 -14.49 -23.11
CA GLY A 115 -4.60 -15.08 -23.86
C GLY A 115 -3.84 -14.06 -24.72
N THR A 116 -4.58 -13.16 -25.38
CA THR A 116 -4.01 -12.08 -26.21
C THR A 116 -3.18 -11.10 -25.36
N HIS A 117 -3.73 -10.63 -24.24
CA HIS A 117 -3.06 -9.68 -23.34
C HIS A 117 -1.88 -10.31 -22.60
N ALA A 118 -1.97 -11.59 -22.22
CA ALA A 118 -0.84 -12.31 -21.64
C ALA A 118 0.32 -12.42 -22.64
N LYS A 119 0.04 -12.78 -23.90
CA LYS A 119 1.06 -12.79 -24.96
C LYS A 119 1.68 -11.40 -25.13
N HIS A 120 0.86 -10.35 -25.26
CA HIS A 120 1.36 -8.98 -25.44
C HIS A 120 2.27 -8.54 -24.28
N PHE A 121 1.88 -8.86 -23.04
CA PHE A 121 2.70 -8.55 -21.87
C PHE A 121 4.04 -9.28 -21.89
N VAL A 122 4.07 -10.57 -22.21
CA VAL A 122 5.31 -11.33 -22.31
C VAL A 122 6.21 -10.82 -23.44
N ASP A 123 5.64 -10.46 -24.59
CA ASP A 123 6.38 -9.82 -25.68
C ASP A 123 6.99 -8.47 -25.23
N LEU A 124 6.25 -7.67 -24.45
CA LEU A 124 6.73 -6.42 -23.88
C LEU A 124 7.93 -6.67 -22.94
N MET A 125 7.79 -7.60 -21.99
CA MET A 125 8.88 -7.97 -21.07
C MET A 125 10.12 -8.46 -21.82
N HIS A 126 9.93 -9.29 -22.85
CA HIS A 126 11.02 -9.76 -23.69
C HIS A 126 11.75 -8.60 -24.40
N ARG A 127 11.01 -7.64 -24.96
CA ARG A 127 11.60 -6.44 -25.59
C ARG A 127 12.39 -5.60 -24.57
N VAL A 128 11.81 -5.35 -23.40
CA VAL A 128 12.43 -4.55 -22.34
C VAL A 128 13.73 -5.20 -21.85
N LEU A 129 13.71 -6.51 -21.59
CA LEU A 129 14.87 -7.24 -21.09
C LEU A 129 15.95 -7.42 -22.17
N SER A 130 15.57 -7.77 -23.40
CA SER A 130 16.54 -8.04 -24.48
C SER A 130 17.25 -6.79 -24.99
N ALA A 131 16.61 -5.63 -24.91
CA ALA A 131 17.20 -4.34 -25.29
C ALA A 131 18.03 -3.71 -24.15
N ASN A 132 18.13 -4.36 -22.99
CA ASN A 132 18.73 -3.80 -21.80
C ASN A 132 20.25 -3.97 -21.76
N SER A 133 20.97 -2.89 -21.43
CA SER A 133 22.43 -2.92 -21.29
C SER A 133 22.93 -3.73 -20.08
N GLU A 134 22.07 -4.04 -19.10
CA GLU A 134 22.40 -4.89 -17.95
C GLU A 134 22.53 -6.38 -18.33
N GLY A 135 22.12 -6.77 -19.54
CA GLY A 135 22.26 -8.13 -20.04
C GLY A 135 21.56 -9.16 -19.12
N PRO A 136 22.24 -10.26 -18.72
CA PRO A 136 21.67 -11.28 -17.83
C PRO A 136 21.24 -10.77 -16.45
N ARG A 137 21.72 -9.59 -16.03
CA ARG A 137 21.35 -8.95 -14.76
C ARG A 137 20.05 -8.16 -14.87
N ALA A 138 19.55 -7.88 -16.07
CA ALA A 138 18.33 -7.09 -16.23
C ALA A 138 17.15 -7.76 -15.53
N VAL A 139 16.43 -7.00 -14.70
CA VAL A 139 15.24 -7.47 -13.97
C VAL A 139 14.12 -6.44 -14.09
N VAL A 140 12.89 -6.91 -14.30
CA VAL A 140 11.70 -6.05 -14.34
C VAL A 140 10.90 -6.24 -13.05
N CYS A 141 10.74 -5.17 -12.27
CA CYS A 141 9.91 -5.17 -11.07
C CYS A 141 8.54 -4.53 -11.39
N SER A 142 7.47 -5.32 -11.33
CA SER A 142 6.10 -4.89 -11.66
C SER A 142 5.17 -5.02 -10.44
N PRO A 143 5.26 -4.10 -9.46
CA PRO A 143 4.39 -4.11 -8.29
C PRO A 143 2.98 -3.62 -8.64
N TYR A 144 1.97 -4.32 -8.12
CA TYR A 144 0.56 -4.00 -8.30
C TYR A 144 -0.22 -4.32 -7.02
N ASP A 145 -1.34 -3.63 -6.78
CA ASP A 145 -2.24 -3.98 -5.68
C ASP A 145 -2.86 -5.35 -5.95
N THR A 146 -2.79 -6.26 -4.96
CA THR A 146 -3.24 -7.66 -5.13
C THR A 146 -4.70 -7.74 -5.55
N GLU A 147 -5.55 -6.89 -4.97
CA GLU A 147 -6.97 -6.81 -5.27
C GLU A 147 -7.28 -6.35 -6.71
N LEU A 148 -6.29 -5.82 -7.45
CA LEU A 148 -6.44 -5.62 -8.88
C LEU A 148 -6.84 -6.93 -9.57
N PHE A 149 -6.22 -8.05 -9.18
CA PHE A 149 -6.42 -9.35 -9.83
C PHE A 149 -7.56 -10.13 -9.16
N GLY A 150 -8.75 -10.06 -9.76
CA GLY A 150 -9.92 -10.86 -9.41
C GLY A 150 -11.06 -10.03 -8.80
N HIS A 151 -10.72 -8.91 -8.14
CA HIS A 151 -11.71 -7.97 -7.63
C HIS A 151 -12.02 -6.87 -8.66
N TRP A 152 -11.07 -5.97 -8.88
CA TRP A 152 -11.19 -4.86 -9.84
C TRP A 152 -11.17 -5.36 -11.29
N TRP A 153 -10.19 -6.20 -11.62
CA TRP A 153 -10.09 -6.89 -12.90
C TRP A 153 -10.38 -8.37 -12.69
N PHE A 154 -11.61 -8.79 -12.99
CA PHE A 154 -12.09 -10.14 -12.70
C PHE A 154 -11.24 -11.24 -13.33
N GLU A 155 -10.77 -11.03 -14.56
CA GLU A 155 -9.99 -11.99 -15.33
C GLU A 155 -8.49 -11.97 -14.97
N GLY A 156 -8.07 -11.05 -14.10
CA GLY A 156 -6.68 -10.85 -13.69
C GLY A 156 -5.94 -12.12 -13.23
N PRO A 157 -6.52 -12.99 -12.39
CA PRO A 157 -5.87 -14.25 -11.98
C PRO A 157 -5.66 -15.20 -13.17
N GLY A 158 -6.62 -15.25 -14.10
CA GLY A 158 -6.50 -16.01 -15.34
C GLY A 158 -5.38 -15.49 -16.24
N TRP A 159 -5.23 -14.17 -16.30
CA TRP A 159 -4.13 -13.51 -17.00
C TRP A 159 -2.77 -13.78 -16.36
N LEU A 160 -2.65 -13.69 -15.03
CA LEU A 160 -1.40 -14.05 -14.34
C LEU A 160 -0.99 -15.48 -14.69
N ARG A 161 -1.93 -16.45 -14.61
CA ARG A 161 -1.66 -17.85 -14.99
C ARG A 161 -1.10 -17.96 -16.41
N GLU A 162 -1.72 -17.29 -17.39
CA GLU A 162 -1.26 -17.30 -18.78
C GLU A 162 0.10 -16.61 -18.97
N VAL A 163 0.37 -15.51 -18.26
CA VAL A 163 1.67 -14.83 -18.29
C VAL A 163 2.76 -15.77 -17.77
N PHE A 164 2.60 -16.33 -16.57
CA PHE A 164 3.60 -17.23 -15.97
C PHE A 164 3.82 -18.49 -16.80
N ALA A 165 2.78 -19.02 -17.45
CA ALA A 165 2.90 -20.15 -18.37
C ALA A 165 3.69 -19.82 -19.66
N ARG A 166 3.80 -18.54 -20.03
CA ARG A 166 4.42 -18.03 -21.27
C ARG A 166 5.83 -17.45 -21.08
N LEU A 167 6.20 -17.07 -19.86
CA LEU A 167 7.52 -16.51 -19.56
C LEU A 167 8.68 -17.42 -19.99
N PRO A 168 8.66 -18.75 -19.72
CA PRO A 168 9.77 -19.64 -20.10
C PRO A 168 10.02 -19.70 -21.61
N GLN A 169 8.96 -19.65 -22.43
CA GLN A 169 9.07 -19.66 -23.90
C GLN A 169 9.72 -18.37 -24.42
N ALA A 170 9.58 -17.27 -23.69
CA ALA A 170 10.27 -16.01 -23.96
C ALA A 170 11.68 -15.92 -23.34
N ARG A 171 12.16 -17.02 -22.73
CA ARG A 171 13.43 -17.09 -21.97
C ARG A 171 13.50 -16.12 -20.80
N ILE A 172 12.35 -15.88 -20.16
CA ILE A 172 12.25 -15.03 -18.98
C ILE A 172 11.97 -15.94 -17.78
N THR A 173 12.75 -15.78 -16.72
CA THR A 173 12.58 -16.53 -15.48
C THR A 173 11.94 -15.63 -14.43
N PRO A 174 10.72 -15.93 -13.95
CA PRO A 174 10.19 -15.27 -12.76
C PRO A 174 11.00 -15.71 -11.53
N VAL A 175 11.33 -14.77 -10.66
CA VAL A 175 12.16 -15.00 -9.48
C VAL A 175 11.73 -14.04 -8.38
N ASP A 176 11.80 -14.48 -7.12
CA ASP A 176 11.61 -13.58 -5.99
C ASP A 176 12.84 -12.70 -5.75
N CYS A 177 12.66 -11.60 -5.03
CA CYS A 177 13.71 -10.61 -4.83
C CYS A 177 14.95 -11.18 -4.12
N MET A 178 14.77 -12.08 -3.15
CA MET A 178 15.90 -12.61 -2.37
C MET A 178 16.73 -13.57 -3.21
N THR A 179 16.09 -14.53 -3.88
CA THR A 179 16.76 -15.49 -4.78
C THR A 179 17.50 -14.77 -5.91
N TYR A 180 16.92 -13.69 -6.46
CA TYR A 180 17.62 -12.86 -7.45
C TYR A 180 18.90 -12.25 -6.87
N LEU A 181 18.84 -11.68 -5.66
CA LEU A 181 19.97 -11.01 -5.03
C LEU A 181 21.11 -11.96 -4.62
N GLU A 182 20.82 -13.23 -4.37
CA GLU A 182 21.86 -14.26 -4.15
C GLU A 182 22.74 -14.45 -5.40
N THR A 183 22.14 -14.31 -6.59
CA THR A 183 22.86 -14.45 -7.87
C THR A 183 23.44 -13.12 -8.36
N TYR A 184 22.69 -12.03 -8.19
CA TYR A 184 23.03 -10.69 -8.65
C TYR A 184 22.85 -9.66 -7.53
N PRO A 185 23.80 -9.57 -6.58
CA PRO A 185 23.77 -8.56 -5.54
C PRO A 185 23.80 -7.14 -6.12
N ALA A 186 23.14 -6.20 -5.44
CA ALA A 186 23.24 -4.79 -5.81
C ALA A 186 24.67 -4.26 -5.58
N ASP A 187 25.26 -3.71 -6.63
CA ASP A 187 26.65 -3.21 -6.67
C ASP A 187 26.73 -1.69 -6.91
N ALA A 188 25.58 -1.02 -7.00
CA ALA A 188 25.47 0.43 -7.13
C ALA A 188 24.63 1.02 -6.00
N THR A 189 25.13 2.10 -5.39
CA THR A 189 24.44 2.81 -4.31
C THR A 189 23.76 4.07 -4.81
N ILE A 190 22.53 4.31 -4.35
CA ILE A 190 21.77 5.52 -4.63
C ILE A 190 21.31 6.18 -3.34
N GLY A 191 21.29 7.51 -3.34
CA GLY A 191 20.42 8.27 -2.45
C GLY A 191 19.02 8.34 -3.05
N LEU A 192 18.01 8.00 -2.26
CA LEU A 192 16.62 8.22 -2.61
C LEU A 192 16.23 9.65 -2.24
N LEU A 193 15.49 10.30 -3.13
CA LEU A 193 14.76 11.50 -2.79
C LEU A 193 13.49 11.09 -2.04
N GLU A 194 12.95 11.98 -1.23
CA GLU A 194 11.63 11.79 -0.65
C GLU A 194 10.59 11.64 -1.77
N GLY A 195 9.61 10.78 -1.53
CA GLY A 195 8.57 10.51 -2.51
C GLY A 195 7.70 9.32 -2.11
N SER A 196 6.70 9.08 -2.94
CA SER A 196 5.83 7.92 -2.84
C SER A 196 5.51 7.37 -4.23
N TRP A 197 4.87 6.21 -4.26
CA TRP A 197 4.30 5.65 -5.48
C TRP A 197 2.88 6.12 -5.79
N GLY A 198 2.32 7.02 -4.97
CA GLY A 198 0.98 7.59 -5.09
C GLY A 198 0.89 8.74 -6.10
N GLU A 199 -0.24 9.45 -6.08
CA GLU A 199 -0.47 10.62 -6.93
C GLU A 199 0.61 11.69 -6.71
N GLY A 200 1.11 12.27 -7.80
CA GLY A 200 2.17 13.28 -7.76
C GLY A 200 3.57 12.75 -7.38
N GLY A 201 3.69 11.47 -6.99
CA GLY A 201 4.96 10.86 -6.60
C GLY A 201 5.54 11.42 -5.30
N ASP A 202 4.72 12.13 -4.51
CA ASP A 202 5.09 12.80 -3.27
C ASP A 202 4.07 12.48 -2.15
N HIS A 203 4.00 13.33 -1.14
CA HIS A 203 3.19 13.10 0.06
C HIS A 203 1.78 13.70 -0.02
N ARG A 204 1.40 14.39 -1.11
CA ARG A 204 0.17 15.21 -1.18
C ARG A 204 -1.13 14.43 -0.93
N VAL A 205 -1.13 13.12 -1.17
CA VAL A 205 -2.30 12.26 -0.90
C VAL A 205 -2.56 12.10 0.60
N TRP A 206 -1.52 12.11 1.43
CA TRP A 206 -1.63 11.91 2.87
C TRP A 206 -1.42 13.18 3.67
N LEU A 207 -0.66 14.13 3.13
CA LEU A 207 -0.35 15.42 3.73
C LEU A 207 -0.91 16.54 2.86
N ASN A 208 -2.11 16.99 3.23
CA ASN A 208 -2.78 18.13 2.62
C ASN A 208 -3.73 18.78 3.65
N ARG A 209 -4.40 19.87 3.25
CA ARG A 209 -5.28 20.63 4.13
C ARG A 209 -6.45 19.83 4.71
N GLU A 210 -6.93 18.81 4.00
CA GLU A 210 -8.08 18.00 4.47
C GLU A 210 -7.65 16.95 5.50
N THR A 211 -6.37 16.58 5.53
CA THR A 211 -5.82 15.53 6.39
C THR A 211 -4.89 16.06 7.49
N GLU A 212 -4.51 17.34 7.45
CA GLU A 212 -3.61 17.98 8.41
C GLU A 212 -4.00 17.73 9.88
N TRP A 213 -5.29 17.84 10.20
CA TRP A 213 -5.82 17.61 11.55
C TRP A 213 -5.55 16.19 12.10
N THR A 214 -5.38 15.20 11.22
CA THR A 214 -5.11 13.82 11.62
C THR A 214 -3.70 13.71 12.17
N TRP A 215 -2.74 14.44 11.59
CA TRP A 215 -1.33 14.40 11.99
C TRP A 215 -1.11 14.99 13.38
N GLU A 216 -1.83 16.05 13.75
CA GLU A 216 -1.81 16.60 15.11
C GLU A 216 -2.16 15.52 16.15
N ARG A 217 -3.15 14.67 15.85
CA ARG A 217 -3.58 13.57 16.72
C ARG A 217 -2.57 12.43 16.73
N VAL A 218 -2.03 12.06 15.58
CA VAL A 218 -1.01 10.99 15.46
C VAL A 218 0.22 11.37 16.27
N TYR A 219 0.79 12.56 16.05
CA TYR A 219 2.01 12.99 16.74
C TYR A 219 1.82 13.10 18.25
N ALA A 220 0.68 13.66 18.71
CA ALA A 220 0.38 13.70 20.14
C ALA A 220 0.30 12.30 20.77
N ALA A 221 -0.31 11.34 20.07
CA ALA A 221 -0.43 9.95 20.54
C ALA A 221 0.93 9.23 20.53
N GLU A 222 1.78 9.45 19.52
CA GLU A 222 3.13 8.89 19.44
C GLU A 222 3.99 9.32 20.63
N ASP A 223 4.05 10.63 20.90
CA ASP A 223 4.81 11.19 22.01
C ASP A 223 4.31 10.67 23.37
N GLU A 224 2.98 10.66 23.55
CA GLU A 224 2.36 10.18 24.77
C GLU A 224 2.61 8.69 25.00
N PHE A 225 2.48 7.87 23.95
CA PHE A 225 2.72 6.44 24.03
C PHE A 225 4.13 6.13 24.49
N TRP A 226 5.14 6.69 23.83
CA TRP A 226 6.54 6.41 24.18
C TRP A 226 6.94 6.98 25.54
N THR A 227 6.35 8.11 25.93
CA THR A 227 6.50 8.66 27.28
C THR A 227 6.00 7.65 28.33
N LEU A 228 4.82 7.05 28.13
CA LEU A 228 4.26 6.07 29.09
C LEU A 228 4.96 4.70 29.00
N ALA A 229 5.25 4.22 27.79
CA ALA A 229 5.89 2.92 27.56
C ALA A 229 7.28 2.82 28.22
N ARG A 230 8.03 3.93 28.29
CA ARG A 230 9.35 3.97 28.91
C ARG A 230 9.34 4.26 30.42
N GLN A 231 8.18 4.52 31.02
CA GLN A 231 8.09 4.78 32.46
C GLN A 231 8.34 3.50 33.29
N PRO A 232 9.01 3.63 34.45
CA PRO A 232 9.12 2.53 35.41
C PRO A 232 7.74 2.03 35.84
N GLY A 233 7.55 0.72 35.86
CA GLY A 233 6.28 0.10 36.29
C GLY A 233 5.28 -0.19 35.16
N THR A 234 5.48 0.35 33.95
CA THR A 234 4.56 0.14 32.81
C THR A 234 4.36 -1.32 32.42
N HIS A 235 5.35 -2.16 32.67
CA HIS A 235 5.33 -3.57 32.29
C HIS A 235 5.34 -4.54 33.48
N THR A 236 5.04 -4.08 34.70
CA THR A 236 5.18 -4.90 35.92
C THR A 236 3.89 -5.57 36.36
N THR A 237 2.76 -4.87 36.34
CA THR A 237 1.46 -5.40 36.74
C THR A 237 0.64 -5.87 35.54
N GLU A 238 -0.23 -6.86 35.74
CA GLU A 238 -1.08 -7.37 34.66
C GLU A 238 -1.97 -6.28 34.06
N ALA A 239 -2.58 -5.44 34.90
CA ALA A 239 -3.39 -4.31 34.47
C ALA A 239 -2.61 -3.32 33.58
N ALA A 240 -1.39 -2.96 33.98
CA ALA A 240 -0.54 -2.05 33.21
C ALA A 240 -0.08 -2.69 31.89
N ARG A 241 0.27 -3.99 31.92
CA ARG A 241 0.65 -4.76 30.73
C ARG A 241 -0.47 -4.83 29.69
N ARG A 242 -1.69 -5.20 30.12
CA ARG A 242 -2.86 -5.24 29.23
C ARG A 242 -3.20 -3.86 28.66
N THR A 243 -3.25 -2.83 29.52
CA THR A 243 -3.52 -1.46 29.10
C THR A 243 -2.48 -0.96 28.10
N THR A 244 -1.19 -1.20 28.34
CA THR A 244 -0.10 -0.81 27.43
C THR A 244 -0.18 -1.56 26.10
N SER A 245 -0.54 -2.84 26.14
CA SER A 245 -0.71 -3.66 24.93
C SER A 245 -1.83 -3.10 24.06
N GLN A 246 -2.98 -2.79 24.66
CA GLN A 246 -4.10 -2.21 23.93
C GLN A 246 -3.79 -0.79 23.45
N LEU A 247 -3.10 0.03 24.25
CA LEU A 247 -2.67 1.37 23.86
C LEU A 247 -1.78 1.34 22.62
N ALA A 248 -0.85 0.38 22.55
CA ALA A 248 0.01 0.17 21.37
C ALA A 248 -0.80 -0.19 20.11
N ARG A 249 -1.84 -1.03 20.25
CA ARG A 249 -2.74 -1.39 19.13
C ARG A 249 -3.52 -0.18 18.64
N GLU A 250 -4.09 0.62 19.55
CA GLU A 250 -4.80 1.84 19.17
C GLU A 250 -3.89 2.84 18.46
N LEU A 251 -2.63 2.97 18.88
CA LEU A 251 -1.64 3.80 18.19
C LEU A 251 -1.40 3.29 16.76
N LEU A 252 -1.13 2.00 16.57
CA LEU A 252 -0.92 1.42 15.24
C LEU A 252 -2.16 1.58 14.33
N LEU A 253 -3.35 1.38 14.88
CA LEU A 253 -4.61 1.57 14.15
C LEU A 253 -4.82 3.03 13.77
N LEU A 254 -4.47 3.98 14.65
CA LEU A 254 -4.52 5.41 14.39
C LEU A 254 -3.53 5.85 13.30
N GLN A 255 -2.35 5.21 13.23
CA GLN A 255 -1.28 5.48 12.27
C GLN A 255 -1.52 4.90 10.87
N ALA A 256 -2.61 4.16 10.64
CA ALA A 256 -2.89 3.57 9.33
C ALA A 256 -3.09 4.67 8.26
N SER A 257 -2.27 4.62 7.21
CA SER A 257 -2.29 5.62 6.12
C SER A 257 -3.58 5.62 5.30
N ASP A 258 -4.36 4.54 5.39
CA ASP A 258 -5.67 4.39 4.75
C ASP A 258 -6.63 5.51 5.15
N TRP A 259 -6.52 6.06 6.37
CA TRP A 259 -7.41 7.13 6.81
C TRP A 259 -7.24 8.39 5.96
N GLN A 260 -6.01 8.87 5.80
CA GLN A 260 -5.74 10.06 4.99
C GLN A 260 -5.99 9.77 3.50
N PHE A 261 -5.74 8.55 3.03
CA PHE A 261 -6.06 8.14 1.67
C PHE A 261 -7.56 8.20 1.39
N LEU A 262 -8.41 7.63 2.26
CA LEU A 262 -9.86 7.59 2.10
C LEU A 262 -10.51 8.97 2.24
N ILE A 263 -9.96 9.84 3.09
CA ILE A 263 -10.37 11.25 3.19
C ILE A 263 -10.08 11.97 1.87
N THR A 264 -8.83 11.91 1.41
CA THR A 264 -8.37 12.65 0.23
C THR A 264 -9.01 12.16 -1.08
N THR A 265 -9.22 10.84 -1.22
CA THR A 265 -9.85 10.25 -2.41
C THR A 265 -11.38 10.35 -2.40
N TRP A 266 -11.97 10.75 -1.27
CA TRP A 266 -13.42 10.75 -1.05
C TRP A 266 -14.09 9.37 -1.20
N ALA A 267 -13.32 8.28 -1.14
CA ALA A 267 -13.85 6.94 -1.32
C ALA A 267 -14.75 6.49 -0.15
N ALA A 268 -14.38 6.86 1.08
CA ALA A 268 -15.14 6.58 2.30
C ALA A 268 -14.78 7.60 3.40
N ARG A 269 -14.88 8.89 3.07
CA ARG A 269 -14.41 9.99 3.94
C ARG A 269 -14.99 9.93 5.35
N ASP A 270 -16.32 9.95 5.48
CA ASP A 270 -17.00 9.96 6.79
C ASP A 270 -16.58 8.77 7.67
N TYR A 271 -16.38 7.62 7.05
CA TYR A 271 -15.88 6.42 7.74
C TYR A 271 -14.47 6.63 8.27
N ALA A 272 -13.55 7.14 7.44
CA ALA A 272 -12.18 7.38 7.84
C ALA A 272 -12.07 8.45 8.94
N GLU A 273 -12.83 9.55 8.84
CA GLU A 273 -12.85 10.59 9.87
C GLU A 273 -13.37 10.03 11.20
N ALA A 274 -14.41 9.19 11.18
CA ALA A 274 -14.93 8.51 12.36
C ALA A 274 -13.90 7.55 12.98
N ARG A 275 -13.17 6.78 12.16
CA ARG A 275 -12.13 5.85 12.63
C ARG A 275 -10.97 6.56 13.33
N VAL A 276 -10.48 7.66 12.77
CA VAL A 276 -9.43 8.47 13.43
C VAL A 276 -9.93 9.00 14.78
N ALA A 277 -11.16 9.52 14.83
CA ALA A 277 -11.75 10.02 16.07
C ALA A 277 -11.92 8.91 17.12
N GLU A 278 -12.40 7.73 16.73
CA GLU A 278 -12.61 6.58 17.62
C GLU A 278 -11.29 6.05 18.22
N HIS A 279 -10.28 5.83 17.38
CA HIS A 279 -8.98 5.33 17.84
C HIS A 279 -8.27 6.34 18.72
N TYR A 280 -8.31 7.64 18.37
CA TYR A 280 -7.71 8.69 19.19
C TYR A 280 -8.41 8.84 20.56
N ALA A 281 -9.74 8.79 20.60
CA ALA A 281 -10.49 8.85 21.85
C ALA A 281 -10.22 7.61 22.73
N THR A 282 -10.15 6.43 22.12
CA THR A 282 -9.82 5.18 22.82
C THR A 282 -8.39 5.23 23.36
N PHE A 283 -7.42 5.63 22.55
CA PHE A 283 -6.04 5.84 22.95
C PHE A 283 -5.94 6.79 24.15
N THR A 284 -6.58 7.96 24.07
CA THR A 284 -6.55 8.97 25.14
C THR A 284 -7.09 8.42 26.46
N ARG A 285 -8.21 7.67 26.42
CA ARG A 285 -8.79 7.07 27.63
C ARG A 285 -7.87 5.99 28.22
N LEU A 286 -7.26 5.15 27.40
CA LEU A 286 -6.31 4.12 27.84
C LEU A 286 -5.02 4.75 28.40
N ALA A 287 -4.53 5.83 27.81
CA ALA A 287 -3.35 6.55 28.29
C ALA A 287 -3.61 7.16 29.68
N GLN A 288 -4.79 7.76 29.89
CA GLN A 288 -5.22 8.25 31.19
C GLN A 288 -5.35 7.12 32.23
N LEU A 289 -5.92 5.97 31.84
CA LEU A 289 -5.98 4.79 32.70
C LEU A 289 -4.57 4.32 33.09
N LEU A 290 -3.66 4.20 32.13
CA LEU A 290 -2.29 3.78 32.38
C LEU A 290 -1.58 4.74 33.35
N ARG A 291 -1.72 6.06 33.17
CA ARG A 291 -1.19 7.05 34.12
C ARG A 291 -1.71 6.83 35.54
N ARG A 292 -3.01 6.56 35.70
CA ARG A 292 -3.59 6.28 37.03
C ARG A 292 -2.98 5.02 37.65
N LEU A 293 -2.82 3.95 36.86
CA LEU A 293 -2.19 2.70 37.32
C LEU A 293 -0.74 2.93 37.75
N LEU A 294 0.02 3.72 36.99
CA LEU A 294 1.42 4.07 37.31
C LEU A 294 1.56 4.97 38.54
N ALA A 295 0.55 5.79 38.81
CA ALA A 295 0.46 6.59 40.04
C ALA A 295 0.01 5.76 41.27
N GLY A 296 -0.14 4.43 41.14
CA GLY A 296 -0.57 3.54 42.23
C GLY A 296 -2.08 3.39 42.38
N GLY A 297 -2.87 3.88 41.42
CA GLY A 297 -4.31 3.65 41.35
C GLY A 297 -4.66 2.21 40.97
N THR A 298 -5.93 1.84 41.14
CA THR A 298 -6.45 0.51 40.81
C THR A 298 -7.37 0.54 39.60
N MET A 299 -7.41 -0.57 38.85
CA MET A 299 -8.36 -0.79 37.76
C MET A 299 -9.79 -0.80 38.31
N GLN A 300 -10.63 0.14 37.87
CA GLN A 300 -12.04 0.16 38.25
C GLN A 300 -12.85 -0.81 37.38
N PRO A 301 -14.02 -1.31 37.84
CA PRO A 301 -14.85 -2.21 37.03
C PRO A 301 -15.21 -1.66 35.64
N ALA A 302 -15.50 -0.35 35.54
CA ALA A 302 -15.81 0.30 34.27
C ALA A 302 -14.58 0.49 33.35
N ASP A 303 -13.38 0.54 33.93
CA ASP A 303 -12.13 0.58 33.16
C ASP A 303 -11.82 -0.82 32.61
N GLU A 304 -12.03 -1.86 33.41
CA GLU A 304 -11.87 -3.26 33.01
C GLU A 304 -12.85 -3.64 31.90
N GLU A 305 -14.14 -3.29 32.04
CA GLU A 305 -15.16 -3.52 31.01
C GLU A 305 -14.79 -2.82 29.69
N PHE A 306 -14.33 -1.56 29.78
CA PHE A 306 -13.89 -0.81 28.61
C PHE A 306 -12.66 -1.45 27.95
N LEU A 307 -11.64 -1.80 28.73
CA LEU A 307 -10.42 -2.43 28.22
C LEU A 307 -10.75 -3.76 27.54
N ALA A 308 -11.55 -4.63 28.19
CA ALA A 308 -11.96 -5.90 27.63
C ALA A 308 -12.75 -5.74 26.32
N ALA A 309 -13.64 -4.75 26.23
CA ALA A 309 -14.38 -4.45 25.01
C ALA A 309 -13.46 -4.00 23.86
N ARG A 310 -12.42 -3.20 24.16
CA ARG A 310 -11.42 -2.78 23.16
C ARG A 310 -10.49 -3.93 22.76
N GLU A 311 -10.06 -4.76 23.71
CA GLU A 311 -9.27 -5.97 23.43
C GLU A 311 -10.04 -6.93 22.51
N ALA A 312 -11.37 -7.05 22.67
CA ALA A 312 -12.20 -7.88 21.81
C ALA A 312 -12.41 -7.29 20.41
N GLN A 313 -12.56 -5.96 20.30
CA GLN A 313 -12.78 -5.27 19.03
C GLN A 313 -11.49 -5.12 18.21
N ASN A 314 -10.41 -4.73 18.87
CA ASN A 314 -9.13 -4.33 18.29
C ASN A 314 -8.02 -5.30 18.76
N PHE A 315 -8.15 -6.57 18.40
CA PHE A 315 -7.37 -7.70 18.94
C PHE A 315 -6.05 -8.00 18.18
N LEU A 316 -5.68 -7.19 17.19
CA LEU A 316 -4.49 -7.42 16.35
C LEU A 316 -3.19 -7.45 17.18
N PHE A 317 -2.19 -8.19 16.73
CA PHE A 317 -0.86 -8.27 17.39
C PHE A 317 -0.96 -8.75 18.85
N PRO A 318 -1.26 -10.04 19.08
CA PRO A 318 -1.41 -10.58 20.43
C PRO A 318 -0.11 -10.47 21.25
N ASP A 319 1.05 -10.42 20.62
CA ASP A 319 2.39 -10.35 21.20
C ASP A 319 3.02 -8.93 21.21
N ILE A 320 2.24 -7.90 20.88
CA ILE A 320 2.73 -6.51 20.71
C ILE A 320 3.54 -5.99 21.90
N LEU A 321 3.20 -6.39 23.13
CA LEU A 321 3.91 -5.95 24.32
C LEU A 321 5.37 -6.38 24.33
N THR A 322 5.68 -7.57 23.81
CA THR A 322 7.06 -8.07 23.72
C THR A 322 7.89 -7.15 22.83
N GLN A 323 7.33 -6.75 21.67
CA GLN A 323 7.95 -5.84 20.72
C GLN A 323 8.15 -4.44 21.33
N VAL A 324 7.16 -3.93 22.07
CA VAL A 324 7.25 -2.64 22.77
C VAL A 324 8.36 -2.66 23.81
N VAL A 325 8.44 -3.72 24.64
CA VAL A 325 9.49 -3.86 25.66
C VAL A 325 10.88 -3.91 25.04
N GLU A 326 11.03 -4.60 23.91
CA GLU A 326 12.30 -4.65 23.18
C GLU A 326 12.67 -3.26 22.61
N ALA A 327 11.72 -2.56 21.99
CA ALA A 327 11.92 -1.21 21.47
C ALA A 327 12.28 -0.19 22.56
N CYS A 328 11.75 -0.33 23.78
CA CYS A 328 12.11 0.50 24.92
C CYS A 328 13.57 0.33 25.37
N ARG A 329 14.22 -0.81 25.06
CA ARG A 329 15.63 -1.08 25.39
C ARG A 329 16.60 -0.50 24.38
N ALA A 330 16.15 -0.23 23.15
CA ALA A 330 16.97 0.43 22.15
C ALA A 330 17.26 1.88 22.60
N PRO A 331 18.52 2.35 22.50
CA PRO A 331 18.83 3.75 22.75
C PRO A 331 17.99 4.63 21.81
N ALA A 332 17.46 5.74 22.34
CA ALA A 332 16.81 6.74 21.48
C ALA A 332 17.84 7.19 20.44
N ALA A 333 17.49 7.05 19.16
CA ALA A 333 18.36 7.36 18.04
C ALA A 333 18.60 8.86 17.87
#